data_AF-A0A2Z6N9C2-F1
#
_entry.id   AF-A0A2Z6N9C2-F1
#
_cell.length_a   1.000
_cell.length_b   1.000
_cell.length_c   1.000
_cell.angle_alpha   90.00
_cell.angle_beta   90.00
_cell.angle_gamma   90.00
#
_symmetry.space_group_name_H-M   'P 1'
#
loop_
_entity.id
_entity.type
_entity.pdbx_description
1 polymer ?
#
loop_
_entity_poly.entity_id
_entity_poly.type
_entity_poly.pdbx_seq_one_letter_code
_entity_poly.pdbx_strand_id
1 'polypeptide(L)'
;MLIIIFTLFYAFFNPAAAKSLSFNFSNFPPNLNLIDFQGDAFSSNNVLQLTKNQLDGPITSSVGRASFNQPVKLYDKKTKKLTDFTTHFTFVMKAVNTSLFGDGLSFFIAPFQSDIPKNSWGGYLGLFNEDSAFNTSKNQIVAVEFDSFMNDWDPSFDHVGINVNSIQSVQNVSWESSIKNESNFPRKL
;
A
#
# COMPACT_ATOMS: atom_id res chain seq x y z
N MET A 1 -17.45 -51.26 -49.06
CA MET A 1 -16.22 -50.51 -48.75
C MET A 1 -16.59 -49.42 -47.76
N LEU A 2 -16.15 -49.53 -46.50
CA LEU A 2 -16.48 -48.58 -45.44
C LEU A 2 -15.36 -47.53 -45.35
N ILE A 3 -15.70 -46.25 -45.49
CA ILE A 3 -14.74 -45.13 -45.37
C ILE A 3 -14.94 -44.53 -43.98
N ILE A 4 -13.92 -44.64 -43.12
CA ILE A 4 -13.89 -44.01 -41.79
C ILE A 4 -13.15 -42.68 -41.95
N ILE A 5 -13.84 -41.56 -41.73
CA ILE A 5 -13.24 -40.22 -41.73
C ILE A 5 -12.81 -39.91 -40.30
N PHE A 6 -11.50 -39.87 -40.05
CA PHE A 6 -10.95 -39.33 -38.81
C PHE A 6 -10.92 -37.79 -38.89
N THR A 7 -11.90 -37.13 -38.31
CA THR A 7 -11.83 -35.68 -38.07
C THR A 7 -10.89 -35.42 -36.89
N LEU A 8 -9.66 -35.03 -37.21
CA LEU A 8 -8.67 -34.59 -36.23
C LEU A 8 -9.09 -33.21 -35.69
N PHE A 9 -9.78 -33.17 -34.54
CA PHE A 9 -10.08 -31.93 -33.84
C PHE A 9 -8.78 -31.34 -33.27
N TYR A 10 -8.11 -30.47 -34.02
CA TYR A 10 -7.11 -29.58 -33.45
C TYR A 10 -7.81 -28.57 -32.55
N ALA A 11 -7.93 -28.91 -31.26
CA ALA A 11 -8.24 -27.91 -30.25
C ALA A 11 -7.06 -26.94 -30.20
N PHE A 12 -7.21 -25.77 -30.83
CA PHE A 12 -6.33 -24.64 -30.59
C PHE A 12 -6.47 -24.25 -29.12
N PHE A 13 -5.66 -24.86 -28.26
CA PHE A 13 -5.34 -24.28 -26.97
C PHE A 13 -4.60 -22.99 -27.27
N ASN A 14 -5.32 -21.88 -27.31
CA ASN A 14 -4.72 -20.58 -27.03
C ASN A 14 -4.59 -20.53 -25.49
N PRO A 15 -3.42 -20.83 -24.89
CA PRO A 15 -3.24 -20.44 -23.51
C PRO A 15 -3.41 -18.93 -23.50
N ALA A 16 -4.48 -18.44 -22.87
CA ALA A 16 -4.68 -17.02 -22.70
C ALA A 16 -3.40 -16.45 -22.09
N ALA A 17 -2.68 -15.64 -22.86
CA ALA A 17 -1.45 -15.01 -22.40
C ALA A 17 -1.79 -14.24 -21.12
N ALA A 18 -1.07 -14.54 -20.03
CA ALA A 18 -1.22 -13.80 -18.80
C ALA A 18 -0.85 -12.34 -19.10
N LYS A 19 -1.83 -11.43 -19.01
CA LYS A 19 -1.55 -10.00 -19.14
C LYS A 19 -0.91 -9.53 -17.84
N SER A 20 0.38 -9.20 -17.90
CA SER A 20 1.07 -8.50 -16.81
C SER A 20 0.61 -7.05 -16.75
N LEU A 21 0.33 -6.54 -15.55
CA LEU A 21 0.09 -5.13 -15.31
C LEU A 21 1.41 -4.43 -14.99
N SER A 22 1.67 -3.29 -15.62
CA SER A 22 2.82 -2.44 -15.32
C SER A 22 2.43 -0.98 -15.51
N PHE A 23 2.84 -0.13 -14.58
CA PHE A 23 2.66 1.32 -14.65
C PHE A 23 3.84 2.02 -13.97
N ASN A 24 4.07 3.27 -14.33
CA ASN A 24 5.09 4.12 -13.75
C ASN A 24 4.52 5.54 -13.60
N PHE A 25 4.65 6.11 -12.40
CA PHE A 25 4.34 7.50 -12.13
C PHE A 25 5.64 8.23 -11.82
N SER A 26 6.11 9.06 -12.75
CA SER A 26 7.26 9.93 -12.53
C SER A 26 6.87 11.21 -11.77
N ASN A 27 5.58 11.53 -11.74
CA ASN A 27 4.98 12.64 -10.99
C ASN A 27 3.47 12.38 -10.75
N PHE A 28 2.88 13.20 -9.88
CA PHE A 28 1.45 13.17 -9.54
C PHE A 28 0.81 14.54 -9.80
N PRO A 29 0.38 14.83 -11.03
CA PRO A 29 -0.30 16.08 -11.33
C PRO A 29 -1.69 16.10 -10.68
N PRO A 30 -2.28 17.29 -10.45
CA PRO A 30 -3.66 17.40 -10.01
C PRO A 30 -4.61 16.64 -10.96
N ASN A 31 -5.65 16.01 -10.41
CA ASN A 31 -6.68 15.25 -11.16
C ASN A 31 -6.17 13.99 -11.88
N LEU A 32 -5.24 13.26 -11.27
CA LEU A 32 -4.77 11.98 -11.80
C LEU A 32 -5.87 10.89 -11.72
N ASN A 33 -6.57 10.67 -12.83
CA ASN A 33 -7.71 9.73 -12.95
C ASN A 33 -7.38 8.23 -12.77
N LEU A 34 -6.13 7.86 -12.48
CA LEU A 34 -5.70 6.47 -12.24
C LEU A 34 -5.53 6.16 -10.74
N ILE A 35 -5.60 7.19 -9.90
CA ILE A 35 -5.44 7.08 -8.45
C ILE A 35 -6.75 7.50 -7.78
N ASP A 36 -7.24 6.63 -6.91
CA ASP A 36 -8.32 6.94 -5.97
C ASP A 36 -7.71 7.53 -4.69
N PHE A 37 -8.18 8.71 -4.32
CA PHE A 37 -7.73 9.44 -3.13
C PHE A 37 -8.82 9.40 -2.06
N GLN A 38 -8.43 9.01 -0.84
CA GLN A 38 -9.33 8.91 0.30
C GLN A 38 -8.76 9.69 1.49
N GLY A 39 -9.67 10.16 2.36
CA GLY A 39 -9.31 10.97 3.52
C GLY A 39 -8.67 12.28 3.11
N ASP A 40 -7.55 12.60 3.76
CA ASP A 40 -6.78 13.82 3.53
C ASP A 40 -5.76 13.70 2.39
N ALA A 41 -5.72 12.58 1.66
CA ALA A 41 -4.74 12.41 0.59
C ALA A 41 -5.09 13.25 -0.65
N PHE A 42 -4.08 13.83 -1.29
CA PHE A 42 -4.23 14.65 -2.50
C PHE A 42 -2.95 14.69 -3.33
N SER A 43 -3.04 15.29 -4.51
CA SER A 43 -1.88 15.60 -5.35
C SER A 43 -1.73 17.11 -5.49
N SER A 44 -0.50 17.60 -5.32
CA SER A 44 -0.14 19.01 -5.50
C SER A 44 1.35 19.11 -5.81
N ASN A 45 1.78 20.14 -6.53
CA ASN A 45 3.18 20.34 -6.90
C ASN A 45 3.86 19.09 -7.49
N ASN A 46 3.11 18.32 -8.28
CA ASN A 46 3.57 17.07 -8.91
C ASN A 46 3.96 15.94 -7.93
N VAL A 47 3.56 16.03 -6.66
CA VAL A 47 3.78 15.00 -5.64
C VAL A 47 2.47 14.48 -5.05
N LEU A 48 2.49 13.21 -4.65
CA LEU A 48 1.44 12.59 -3.87
C LEU A 48 1.62 12.96 -2.39
N GLN A 49 0.60 13.53 -1.77
CA GLN A 49 0.62 13.88 -0.35
C GLN A 49 -0.46 13.06 0.35
N LEU A 50 -0.06 12.26 1.34
CA LEU A 50 -0.97 11.34 2.02
C LEU A 50 -1.61 11.92 3.27
N THR A 51 -0.98 12.93 3.86
CA THR A 51 -1.44 13.62 5.07
C THR A 51 -1.38 15.13 4.87
N LYS A 52 -2.14 15.85 5.69
CA LYS A 52 -2.14 17.33 5.72
C LYS A 52 -0.74 17.84 6.07
N ASN A 53 -0.29 18.85 5.35
CA ASN A 53 1.04 19.43 5.51
C ASN A 53 1.06 20.97 5.66
N GLN A 54 -0.09 21.59 5.90
CA GLN A 54 -0.23 23.04 6.09
C GLN A 54 -0.64 23.36 7.53
N LEU A 55 0.00 24.37 8.13
CA LEU A 55 -0.24 24.82 9.52
C LEU A 55 -1.33 25.89 9.63
N ASP A 56 -2.11 26.10 8.57
CA ASP A 56 -3.25 27.02 8.55
C ASP A 56 -4.53 26.40 9.14
N GLY A 57 -4.48 25.13 9.56
CA GLY A 57 -5.54 24.44 10.29
C GLY A 57 -5.03 23.27 11.17
N PRO A 58 -5.94 22.52 11.82
CA PRO A 58 -5.58 21.35 12.62
C PRO A 58 -4.98 20.24 11.75
N ILE A 59 -3.72 19.89 12.02
CA ILE A 59 -2.99 18.79 11.36
C ILE A 59 -3.06 17.46 12.15
N THR A 60 -3.69 17.47 13.32
CA THR A 60 -3.85 16.30 14.18
C THR A 60 -4.80 15.28 13.57
N SER A 61 -4.52 13.99 13.77
CA SER A 61 -5.36 12.89 13.29
C SER A 61 -5.59 12.89 11.76
N SER A 62 -4.67 13.47 11.00
CA SER A 62 -4.72 13.40 9.54
C SER A 62 -4.48 11.97 9.07
N VAL A 63 -5.32 11.51 8.16
CA VAL A 63 -5.23 10.18 7.57
C VAL A 63 -5.63 10.27 6.11
N GLY A 64 -4.87 9.65 5.23
CA GLY A 64 -5.21 9.58 3.83
C GLY A 64 -4.62 8.35 3.17
N ARG A 65 -5.25 7.96 2.07
CA ARG A 65 -4.79 6.85 1.23
C ARG A 65 -4.89 7.22 -0.23
N ALA A 66 -3.95 6.71 -1.00
CA ALA A 66 -3.95 6.77 -2.44
C ALA A 66 -3.82 5.34 -2.98
N SER A 67 -4.74 4.91 -3.83
CA SER A 67 -4.74 3.55 -4.37
C SER A 67 -4.91 3.55 -5.88
N PHE A 68 -4.30 2.58 -6.56
CA PHE A 68 -4.49 2.41 -7.99
C PHE A 68 -5.93 1.96 -8.28
N ASN A 69 -6.64 2.69 -9.13
CA ASN A 69 -8.09 2.54 -9.25
C ASN A 69 -8.56 1.40 -10.17
N GLN A 70 -7.65 0.52 -10.61
CA GLN A 70 -7.98 -0.68 -11.37
C GLN A 70 -7.66 -1.94 -10.56
N PRO A 71 -8.48 -2.99 -10.68
CA PRO A 71 -8.28 -4.21 -9.92
C PRO A 71 -7.01 -4.95 -10.38
N VAL A 72 -6.22 -5.40 -9.41
CA VAL A 72 -5.04 -6.24 -9.63
C VAL A 72 -5.36 -7.66 -9.17
N LYS A 73 -5.30 -8.63 -10.08
CA LYS A 73 -5.56 -10.04 -9.75
C LYS A 73 -4.31 -10.70 -9.18
N LEU A 74 -4.31 -10.96 -7.87
CA LEU A 74 -3.17 -11.57 -7.17
C LEU A 74 -3.21 -13.11 -7.14
N TYR A 75 -4.40 -13.68 -7.24
CA TYR A 75 -4.61 -15.12 -7.21
C TYR A 75 -5.74 -15.53 -8.14
N ASP A 76 -5.52 -16.60 -8.91
CA ASP A 76 -6.54 -17.25 -9.71
C ASP A 76 -7.01 -18.55 -9.04
N LYS A 77 -8.23 -18.54 -8.50
CA LYS A 77 -8.80 -19.72 -7.82
C LYS A 77 -8.97 -20.95 -8.73
N LYS A 78 -9.19 -20.76 -10.04
CA LYS A 78 -9.40 -21.84 -11.02
C LYS A 78 -8.08 -22.49 -11.40
N THR A 79 -7.05 -21.69 -11.65
CA THR A 79 -5.74 -22.20 -12.10
C THR A 79 -4.74 -22.40 -10.96
N LYS A 80 -5.06 -21.94 -9.75
CA LYS A 80 -4.19 -21.90 -8.57
C LYS A 80 -2.91 -21.08 -8.75
N LYS A 81 -2.86 -20.23 -9.78
CA LYS A 81 -1.70 -19.38 -10.07
C LYS A 81 -1.72 -18.15 -9.17
N LEU A 82 -0.54 -17.82 -8.65
CA LEU A 82 -0.25 -16.57 -7.96
C LEU A 82 0.39 -15.59 -8.93
N THR A 83 0.22 -14.30 -8.64
CA THR A 83 0.88 -13.20 -9.36
C THR A 83 2.03 -12.69 -8.53
N ASP A 84 3.23 -12.71 -9.10
CA ASP A 84 4.39 -12.02 -8.54
C ASP A 84 4.33 -10.53 -8.89
N PHE A 85 4.86 -9.67 -8.03
CA PHE A 85 4.91 -8.23 -8.28
C PHE A 85 6.22 -7.63 -7.78
N THR A 86 6.53 -6.44 -8.29
CA THR A 86 7.62 -5.61 -7.81
C THR A 86 7.14 -4.17 -7.86
N THR A 87 7.42 -3.41 -6.81
CA THR A 87 7.11 -1.97 -6.72
C THR A 87 8.37 -1.23 -6.34
N HIS A 88 8.50 0.01 -6.82
CA HIS A 88 9.56 0.91 -6.42
C HIS A 88 8.96 2.30 -6.28
N PHE A 89 9.25 2.97 -5.18
CA PHE A 89 8.82 4.33 -4.93
C PHE A 89 9.86 5.06 -4.10
N THR A 90 9.79 6.38 -4.14
CA THR A 90 10.58 7.29 -3.31
C THR A 90 9.61 8.18 -2.56
N PHE A 91 9.85 8.40 -1.27
CA PHE A 91 8.97 9.19 -0.43
C PHE A 91 9.81 10.09 0.48
N VAL A 92 9.25 11.22 0.92
CA VAL A 92 9.88 12.06 1.95
C VAL A 92 8.91 12.16 3.11
N MET A 93 9.39 11.87 4.32
CA MET A 93 8.66 12.12 5.56
C MET A 93 9.32 13.28 6.28
N LYS A 94 8.57 14.37 6.43
CA LYS A 94 9.04 15.58 7.09
C LYS A 94 8.02 16.04 8.11
N ALA A 95 8.45 16.15 9.36
CA ALA A 95 7.62 16.72 10.41
C ALA A 95 7.38 18.21 10.13
N VAL A 96 6.12 18.60 10.02
CA VAL A 96 5.73 20.02 9.93
C VAL A 96 5.89 20.70 11.29
N ASN A 97 5.68 19.95 12.37
CA ASN A 97 5.95 20.36 13.75
C ASN A 97 6.84 19.30 14.42
N THR A 98 8.07 19.64 14.81
CA THR A 98 9.02 18.69 15.40
C THR A 98 8.66 18.25 16.82
N SER A 99 7.69 18.91 17.46
CA SER A 99 7.15 18.52 18.77
C SER A 99 5.92 17.61 18.65
N LEU A 100 5.30 17.53 17.46
CA LEU A 100 4.10 16.74 17.18
C LEU A 100 4.27 16.07 15.81
N PHE A 101 4.87 14.88 15.82
CA PHE A 101 5.19 14.11 14.64
C PHE A 101 4.72 12.65 14.79
N GLY A 102 4.67 11.95 13.67
CA GLY A 102 4.11 10.62 13.55
C GLY A 102 3.04 10.58 12.45
N ASP A 103 2.50 9.41 12.13
CA ASP A 103 2.85 8.10 12.71
C ASP A 103 3.69 7.28 11.72
N GLY A 104 3.33 7.25 10.44
CA GLY A 104 4.09 6.49 9.44
C GLY A 104 3.56 6.61 8.02
N LEU A 105 4.13 5.78 7.15
CA LEU A 105 3.69 5.53 5.77
C LEU A 105 3.56 4.02 5.57
N SER A 106 2.64 3.57 4.71
CA SER A 106 2.61 2.17 4.27
C SER A 106 2.39 2.03 2.76
N PHE A 107 3.05 1.03 2.17
CA PHE A 107 2.63 0.42 0.91
C PHE A 107 1.74 -0.77 1.26
N PHE A 108 0.56 -0.87 0.65
CA PHE A 108 -0.41 -1.90 1.04
C PHE A 108 -1.08 -2.58 -0.15
N ILE A 109 -1.59 -3.77 0.14
CA ILE A 109 -2.49 -4.55 -0.70
C ILE A 109 -3.74 -4.84 0.14
N ALA A 110 -4.90 -4.48 -0.40
CA ALA A 110 -6.21 -4.65 0.25
C ALA A 110 -7.24 -5.13 -0.80
N PRO A 111 -8.45 -5.56 -0.36
CA PRO A 111 -9.54 -5.84 -1.29
C PRO A 111 -9.81 -4.63 -2.19
N PHE A 112 -10.11 -4.90 -3.46
CA PHE A 112 -10.42 -3.83 -4.41
C PHE A 112 -11.59 -2.99 -3.90
N GLN A 113 -11.43 -1.66 -3.95
CA GLN A 113 -12.38 -0.69 -3.38
C GLN A 113 -12.55 -0.79 -1.85
N SER A 114 -11.51 -1.17 -1.11
CA SER A 114 -11.48 -1.00 0.35
C SER A 114 -11.53 0.48 0.74
N ASP A 115 -12.25 0.82 1.81
CA ASP A 115 -12.33 2.17 2.39
C ASP A 115 -11.45 2.33 3.63
N ILE A 116 -11.12 3.59 4.01
CA ILE A 116 -10.38 3.87 5.25
C ILE A 116 -11.28 3.41 6.40
N PRO A 117 -10.82 2.51 7.28
CA PRO A 117 -11.63 2.09 8.41
C PRO A 117 -11.91 3.26 9.36
N LYS A 118 -12.98 3.15 10.16
CA LYS A 118 -13.25 4.14 11.21
C LYS A 118 -12.09 4.17 12.21
N ASN A 119 -11.76 5.36 12.71
CA ASN A 119 -10.68 5.59 13.70
C ASN A 119 -9.33 5.01 13.26
N SER A 120 -9.00 5.10 11.97
CA SER A 120 -7.77 4.53 11.39
C SER A 120 -6.62 5.55 11.26
N TRP A 121 -6.70 6.68 11.95
CA TRP A 121 -5.64 7.69 11.95
C TRP A 121 -4.49 7.27 12.88
N GLY A 122 -3.36 7.98 12.78
CA GLY A 122 -2.17 7.72 13.60
C GLY A 122 -1.56 6.34 13.32
N GLY A 123 -1.13 5.64 14.37
CA GLY A 123 -0.49 4.32 14.31
C GLY A 123 -1.31 3.21 13.63
N TYR A 124 -2.57 3.45 13.27
CA TYR A 124 -3.36 2.52 12.47
C TYR A 124 -3.20 2.70 10.94
N LEU A 125 -2.41 3.70 10.52
CA LEU A 125 -1.89 3.92 9.16
C LEU A 125 -2.95 4.02 8.04
N GLY A 126 -4.21 4.32 8.37
CA GLY A 126 -5.33 4.29 7.42
C GLY A 126 -5.75 2.87 6.97
N LEU A 127 -5.15 1.83 7.55
CA LEU A 127 -5.34 0.44 7.17
C LEU A 127 -6.20 -0.34 8.17
N PHE A 128 -6.09 -0.03 9.46
CA PHE A 128 -6.72 -0.83 10.51
C PHE A 128 -7.77 -0.04 11.27
N ASN A 129 -8.88 -0.69 11.61
CA ASN A 129 -9.80 -0.15 12.62
C ASN A 129 -9.23 -0.46 14.00
N GLU A 130 -9.27 0.51 14.90
CA GLU A 130 -8.79 0.38 16.29
C GLU A 130 -9.28 -0.89 17.00
N ASP A 131 -10.57 -1.23 16.88
CA ASP A 131 -11.16 -2.39 17.57
C ASP A 131 -10.72 -3.75 16.99
N SER A 132 -10.20 -3.76 15.75
CA SER A 132 -9.82 -4.98 15.03
C SER A 132 -8.36 -5.00 14.59
N ALA A 133 -7.55 -4.03 15.01
CA ALA A 133 -6.20 -3.84 14.51
C ALA A 133 -5.29 -5.06 14.74
N PHE A 134 -5.52 -5.81 15.81
CA PHE A 134 -4.75 -7.02 16.16
C PHE A 134 -5.44 -8.33 15.74
N ASN A 135 -6.64 -8.26 15.17
CA ASN A 135 -7.43 -9.44 14.84
C ASN A 135 -7.16 -9.90 13.40
N THR A 136 -6.22 -10.84 13.26
CA THR A 136 -5.79 -11.40 11.97
C THR A 136 -6.90 -12.07 11.15
N SER A 137 -8.03 -12.41 11.77
CA SER A 137 -9.18 -13.03 11.08
C SER A 137 -10.17 -12.00 10.53
N LYS A 138 -10.08 -10.73 10.96
CA LYS A 138 -11.00 -9.66 10.56
C LYS A 138 -10.43 -8.72 9.50
N ASN A 139 -9.12 -8.76 9.26
CA ASN A 139 -8.46 -7.93 8.28
C ASN A 139 -8.02 -8.77 7.06
N GLN A 140 -7.90 -8.14 5.90
CA GLN A 140 -7.43 -8.76 4.66
C GLN A 140 -6.40 -7.84 4.01
N ILE A 141 -5.37 -7.48 4.77
CA ILE A 141 -4.38 -6.47 4.39
C ILE A 141 -2.99 -7.08 4.53
N VAL A 142 -2.17 -6.86 3.50
CA VAL A 142 -0.72 -7.03 3.59
C VAL A 142 -0.10 -5.66 3.36
N ALA A 143 0.79 -5.25 4.24
CA ALA A 143 1.47 -3.97 4.11
C ALA A 143 2.94 -4.06 4.45
N VAL A 144 3.70 -3.11 3.89
CA VAL A 144 5.03 -2.76 4.35
C VAL A 144 4.92 -1.37 4.96
N GLU A 145 5.12 -1.26 6.27
CA GLU A 145 5.09 -0.01 7.01
C GLU A 145 6.49 0.60 7.11
N PHE A 146 6.52 1.92 7.13
CA PHE A 146 7.63 2.80 7.46
C PHE A 146 7.16 3.61 8.66
N ASP A 147 7.37 3.04 9.84
CA ASP A 147 6.87 3.57 11.09
C ASP A 147 7.87 4.53 11.70
N SER A 148 7.37 5.67 12.13
CA SER A 148 8.14 6.79 12.65
C SER A 148 7.66 7.19 14.06
N PHE A 149 6.80 6.41 14.69
CA PHE A 149 6.30 6.68 16.02
C PHE A 149 6.05 5.37 16.78
N MET A 150 6.78 5.15 17.87
CA MET A 150 6.60 3.95 18.70
C MET A 150 5.31 4.04 19.51
N ASN A 151 4.30 3.29 19.10
CA ASN A 151 3.17 2.92 19.94
C ASN A 151 3.55 1.74 20.87
N ASP A 152 2.65 1.36 21.78
CA ASP A 152 2.89 0.29 22.76
C ASP A 152 3.14 -1.09 22.13
N TRP A 153 2.77 -1.28 20.86
CA TRP A 153 2.96 -2.54 20.12
C TRP A 153 4.23 -2.58 19.27
N ASP A 154 4.98 -1.48 19.19
CA ASP A 154 6.11 -1.34 18.27
C ASP A 154 7.45 -1.77 18.87
N PRO A 155 8.36 -2.28 18.04
CA PRO A 155 9.66 -2.76 18.48
C PRO A 155 10.66 -1.64 18.80
N SER A 156 10.50 -0.47 18.20
CA SER A 156 11.43 0.67 18.31
C SER A 156 10.80 1.97 17.83
N PHE A 157 11.50 3.10 18.03
CA PHE A 157 11.05 4.45 17.63
C PHE A 157 10.77 4.62 16.14
N ASP A 158 11.68 4.15 15.31
CA ASP A 158 11.56 4.18 13.85
C ASP A 158 11.85 2.74 13.36
N HIS A 159 10.97 2.14 12.55
CA HIS A 159 11.17 0.79 11.99
C HIS A 159 10.52 0.61 10.63
N VAL A 160 10.92 -0.44 9.93
CA VAL A 160 10.20 -0.98 8.78
C VAL A 160 9.66 -2.35 9.13
N GLY A 161 8.40 -2.57 8.79
CA GLY A 161 7.65 -3.74 9.21
C GLY A 161 6.87 -4.38 8.07
N ILE A 162 6.64 -5.69 8.17
CA ILE A 162 5.72 -6.43 7.31
C ILE A 162 4.47 -6.75 8.14
N ASN A 163 3.34 -6.17 7.75
CA ASN A 163 2.06 -6.40 8.41
C ASN A 163 1.26 -7.45 7.62
N VAL A 164 0.73 -8.47 8.31
CA VAL A 164 -0.16 -9.48 7.71
C VAL A 164 -1.43 -9.57 8.54
N ASN A 165 -2.50 -8.93 8.06
CA ASN A 165 -3.81 -8.84 8.70
C ASN A 165 -3.82 -8.26 10.12
N SER A 166 -2.73 -7.65 10.57
CA SER A 166 -2.60 -7.06 11.91
C SER A 166 -1.69 -5.84 11.83
N ILE A 167 -1.95 -4.81 12.63
CA ILE A 167 -1.02 -3.67 12.78
C ILE A 167 0.32 -4.15 13.37
N GLN A 168 0.30 -5.17 14.23
CA GLN A 168 1.54 -5.75 14.73
C GLN A 168 2.28 -6.48 13.59
N SER A 169 3.46 -5.97 13.25
CA SER A 169 4.35 -6.54 12.24
C SER A 169 4.74 -7.98 12.56
N VAL A 170 4.61 -8.88 11.57
CA VAL A 170 5.08 -10.28 11.69
C VAL A 170 6.60 -10.39 11.57
N GLN A 171 7.23 -9.39 10.96
CA GLN A 171 8.67 -9.22 10.87
C GLN A 171 8.97 -7.73 10.77
N ASN A 172 10.04 -7.27 11.42
CA ASN A 172 10.46 -5.87 11.38
C ASN A 172 11.98 -5.75 11.43
N VAL A 173 12.45 -4.53 11.16
CA VAL A 173 13.83 -4.11 11.38
C VAL A 173 13.84 -2.67 11.88
N SER A 174 14.57 -2.41 12.96
CA SER A 174 14.77 -1.05 13.46
C SER A 174 15.51 -0.20 12.43
N TRP A 175 15.06 1.04 12.26
CA TRP A 175 15.70 2.00 11.38
C TRP A 175 16.61 2.92 12.21
N GLU A 176 17.90 2.59 12.24
CA GLU A 176 18.90 3.22 13.10
C GLU A 176 19.11 4.74 12.88
N SER A 177 18.90 5.23 11.66
CA SER A 177 18.87 6.67 11.37
C SER A 177 17.43 7.17 11.39
N SER A 178 17.12 8.38 11.83
CA SER A 178 15.70 8.77 11.80
C SER A 178 15.10 8.75 10.38
N ILE A 179 13.96 8.07 10.19
CA ILE A 179 13.19 8.04 8.93
C ILE A 179 12.76 9.46 8.52
N LYS A 180 12.71 10.37 9.50
CA LYS A 180 12.30 11.76 9.38
C LYS A 180 13.42 12.68 8.87
N ASN A 181 14.67 12.20 8.79
CA ASN A 181 15.81 13.03 8.40
C ASN A 181 16.08 12.92 6.89
N GLU A 182 15.89 14.03 6.17
CA GLU A 182 16.21 14.18 4.74
C GLU A 182 17.67 13.86 4.38
N SER A 183 18.57 13.78 5.37
CA SER A 183 20.02 13.66 5.17
C SER A 183 20.50 12.32 4.57
N ASN A 184 19.62 11.33 4.40
CA ASN A 184 19.98 10.00 3.87
C ASN A 184 19.19 9.59 2.61
N PHE A 185 18.96 10.53 1.69
CA PHE A 185 18.33 10.22 0.41
C PHE A 185 19.32 9.92 -0.73
N PRO A 186 19.06 8.90 -1.59
CA PRO A 186 18.10 7.80 -1.47
C PRO A 186 18.82 6.48 -1.11
N ARG A 187 18.40 5.80 -0.03
CA ARG A 187 18.51 4.33 -0.03
C ARG A 187 17.44 3.79 -0.96
N LYS A 188 17.86 3.13 -2.04
CA LYS A 188 16.96 2.30 -2.85
C LYS A 188 16.56 1.10 -2.00
N LEU A 189 15.27 0.94 -1.75
CA LEU A 189 14.66 -0.33 -1.35
C LEU A 189 14.05 -0.98 -2.58
#